data_AF-A0A536ZEG2-F1
#
_entry.id   AF-A0A536ZEG2-F1
#
_cell.length_a   1.000
_cell.length_b   1.000
_cell.length_c   1.000
_cell.angle_alpha   90.00
_cell.angle_beta   90.00
_cell.angle_gamma   90.00
#
_symmetry.space_group_name_H-M   'P 1'
#
loop_
_entity.id
_entity.type
_entity.pdbx_description
1 polymer ?
#
loop_
_entity_poly.entity_id
_entity_poly.type
_entity_poly.pdbx_seq_one_letter_code
_entity_poly.pdbx_strand_id
1 'polypeptide(L)'
;MATATTNQPAQPQENFAALFEESLARQEMRQGELITAEVTRVDYNIVVVNAGLKSESFIPIEEFKNDKGEVEVKAGDFVTVAIESLEDGYGETRLSRDKAKRLKAWTDLETSMEQGNVVQGWVTGKVKGGLTVMVNGIRAFLPGSRVDIRPVKDTGPFEGKQLDFKVIKLDRKRNNVVVSRRAVLEASLGAEREELLKTLQEGAVVKGVVKNITDYGA
;
A
#
# COMPACT_ATOMS: atom_id res chain seq x y z
N MET A 1 19.69 32.15 -66.01
CA MET A 1 18.32 32.06 -65.49
C MET A 1 17.96 30.59 -65.41
N ALA A 2 17.36 30.20 -64.26
CA ALA A 2 16.57 28.97 -64.01
C ALA A 2 17.33 27.62 -64.09
N THR A 3 17.21 26.65 -63.18
CA THR A 3 16.47 26.47 -61.92
C THR A 3 17.04 25.20 -61.30
N ALA A 4 17.40 25.21 -60.01
CA ALA A 4 17.70 24.00 -59.25
C ALA A 4 16.39 23.45 -58.69
N THR A 5 16.00 22.24 -59.10
CA THR A 5 14.87 21.51 -58.51
C THR A 5 15.36 20.73 -57.30
N THR A 6 15.13 21.26 -56.11
CA THR A 6 15.26 20.53 -54.85
C THR A 6 14.00 19.69 -54.65
N ASN A 7 14.13 18.38 -54.84
CA ASN A 7 13.09 17.40 -54.55
C ASN A 7 13.08 17.12 -53.03
N GLN A 8 12.11 17.68 -52.30
CA GLN A 8 11.86 17.32 -50.90
C GLN A 8 10.81 16.18 -50.86
N PRO A 9 11.12 15.00 -50.31
CA PRO A 9 10.11 13.98 -50.08
C PRO A 9 9.25 14.38 -48.88
N ALA A 10 8.01 14.74 -49.15
CA ALA A 10 6.96 14.88 -48.15
C ALA A 10 6.48 13.48 -47.71
N GLN A 11 7.04 12.92 -46.64
CA GLN A 11 6.37 11.94 -45.76
C GLN A 11 7.18 11.72 -44.45
N PRO A 12 6.87 12.45 -43.37
CA PRO A 12 7.07 11.90 -42.01
C PRO A 12 5.84 12.02 -41.10
N GLN A 13 4.75 12.67 -41.55
CA GLN A 13 3.60 12.95 -40.69
C GLN A 13 2.78 11.71 -40.34
N GLU A 14 2.64 10.74 -41.25
CA GLU A 14 1.88 9.51 -40.99
C GLU A 14 2.57 8.60 -39.97
N ASN A 15 3.91 8.52 -39.99
CA ASN A 15 4.67 7.73 -39.00
C ASN A 15 4.68 8.38 -37.61
N PHE A 16 4.76 9.71 -37.51
CA PHE A 16 4.67 10.39 -36.22
C PHE A 16 3.26 10.32 -35.65
N ALA A 17 2.22 10.48 -36.49
CA ALA A 17 0.84 10.31 -36.07
C ALA A 17 0.56 8.88 -35.59
N ALA A 18 1.01 7.86 -36.32
CA ALA A 18 0.81 6.46 -35.93
C ALA A 18 1.59 6.08 -34.65
N LEU A 19 2.83 6.55 -34.48
CA LEU A 19 3.60 6.33 -33.25
C LEU A 19 3.04 7.12 -32.06
N PHE A 20 2.50 8.32 -32.31
CA PHE A 20 1.82 9.12 -31.30
C PHE A 20 0.48 8.51 -30.89
N GLU A 21 -0.27 7.96 -31.84
CA GLU A 21 -1.52 7.24 -31.61
C GLU A 21 -1.26 5.90 -30.91
N GLU A 22 -0.19 5.17 -31.25
CA GLU A 22 0.23 3.97 -30.52
C GLU A 22 0.75 4.29 -29.11
N SER A 23 1.41 5.44 -28.93
CA SER A 23 1.80 5.95 -27.61
C SER A 23 0.58 6.37 -26.79
N LEU A 24 -0.40 7.04 -27.40
CA LEU A 24 -1.67 7.42 -26.79
C LEU A 24 -2.53 6.21 -26.46
N ALA A 25 -2.55 5.17 -27.30
CA ALA A 25 -3.26 3.91 -27.06
C ALA A 25 -2.54 3.04 -26.02
N ARG A 26 -1.22 3.15 -25.87
CA ARG A 26 -0.51 2.63 -24.68
C ARG A 26 -0.81 3.45 -23.43
N GLN A 27 -1.11 4.73 -23.59
CA GLN A 27 -1.58 5.65 -22.56
C GLN A 27 -3.10 5.62 -22.36
N GLU A 28 -3.85 4.80 -23.11
CA GLU A 28 -5.24 4.49 -22.78
C GLU A 28 -5.21 3.65 -21.52
N MET A 29 -5.18 4.41 -20.43
CA MET A 29 -5.07 3.97 -19.06
C MET A 29 -6.05 2.82 -18.86
N ARG A 30 -5.53 1.69 -18.37
CA ARG A 30 -6.38 0.54 -18.07
C ARG A 30 -7.30 0.93 -16.92
N GLN A 31 -8.56 0.49 -16.98
CA GLN A 31 -9.47 0.58 -15.84
C GLN A 31 -8.76 0.06 -14.57
N GLY A 32 -8.71 0.89 -13.53
CA GLY A 32 -7.99 0.61 -12.28
C GLY A 32 -6.56 1.17 -12.19
N GLU A 33 -6.08 1.96 -13.15
CA GLU A 33 -4.79 2.65 -13.05
C GLU A 33 -4.87 3.86 -12.11
N LEU A 34 -3.78 4.07 -11.34
CA LEU A 34 -3.63 5.19 -10.41
C LEU A 34 -3.06 6.40 -11.17
N ILE A 35 -3.85 7.47 -11.25
CA ILE A 35 -3.45 8.72 -11.91
C ILE A 35 -3.49 9.88 -10.93
N THR A 36 -2.65 10.88 -11.17
CA THR A 36 -2.64 12.11 -10.38
C THR A 36 -3.56 13.12 -11.07
N ALA A 37 -4.56 13.60 -10.36
CA ALA A 37 -5.53 14.56 -10.86
C ALA A 37 -5.46 15.87 -10.06
N GLU A 38 -5.58 17.00 -10.75
CA GLU A 38 -5.67 18.32 -10.14
C GLU A 38 -7.13 18.64 -9.82
N VAL A 39 -7.38 19.16 -8.62
CA VAL A 39 -8.72 19.61 -8.22
C VAL A 39 -8.99 20.99 -8.83
N THR A 40 -9.80 21.06 -9.89
CA THR A 40 -10.20 22.34 -10.49
C THR A 40 -11.18 23.09 -9.59
N ARG A 41 -12.17 22.37 -9.05
CA ARG A 41 -13.28 22.98 -8.30
C ARG A 41 -13.81 22.06 -7.21
N VAL A 42 -14.11 22.63 -6.06
CA VAL A 42 -14.72 21.92 -4.92
C VAL A 42 -16.08 22.57 -4.66
N ASP A 43 -17.16 21.82 -4.86
CA ASP A 43 -18.51 22.20 -4.47
C ASP A 43 -18.96 21.39 -3.23
N TYR A 44 -20.10 21.73 -2.64
CA TYR A 44 -20.57 21.14 -1.37
C TYR A 44 -20.83 19.63 -1.41
N ASN A 45 -21.08 19.06 -2.59
CA ASN A 45 -21.40 17.64 -2.75
C ASN A 45 -20.46 16.91 -3.73
N ILE A 46 -19.85 17.66 -4.66
CA ILE A 46 -19.03 17.13 -5.74
C ILE A 46 -17.70 17.87 -5.81
N VAL A 47 -16.64 17.14 -6.12
CA VAL A 47 -15.32 17.68 -6.42
C VAL A 47 -15.03 17.39 -7.88
N VAL A 48 -14.76 18.45 -8.64
CA VAL A 48 -14.38 18.36 -10.05
C VAL A 48 -12.86 18.28 -10.12
N VAL A 49 -12.37 17.19 -10.69
CA VAL A 49 -10.94 16.96 -10.89
C VAL A 49 -10.62 16.79 -12.36
N ASN A 50 -9.45 17.28 -12.76
CA ASN A 50 -8.90 17.09 -14.08
C ASN A 50 -7.67 16.17 -13.97
N ALA A 51 -7.75 15.00 -14.59
CA ALA A 51 -6.69 14.00 -14.57
C ALA A 51 -5.89 13.95 -15.88
N GLY A 52 -5.95 15.01 -16.71
CA GLY A 52 -5.37 15.03 -18.06
C GLY A 52 -6.14 14.16 -19.06
N LEU A 53 -7.37 13.79 -18.72
CA LEU A 53 -8.29 13.04 -19.57
C LEU A 53 -9.10 13.99 -20.46
N LYS A 54 -9.78 13.42 -21.46
CA LYS A 54 -10.64 14.16 -22.41
C LYS A 54 -11.84 14.84 -21.74
N SER A 55 -12.20 14.43 -20.52
CA SER A 55 -13.34 14.92 -19.75
C SER A 55 -12.94 15.21 -18.30
N GLU A 56 -13.64 16.16 -17.68
CA GLU A 56 -13.60 16.39 -16.25
C GLU A 56 -14.28 15.24 -15.49
N SER A 57 -13.79 14.96 -14.29
CA SER A 57 -14.30 13.88 -13.44
C SER A 57 -14.96 14.44 -12.19
N PHE A 58 -16.11 13.88 -11.85
CA PHE A 58 -16.87 14.24 -10.67
C PHE A 58 -16.67 13.16 -9.62
N ILE A 59 -16.15 13.56 -8.47
CA ILE A 59 -15.93 12.67 -7.33
C ILE A 59 -16.80 13.17 -6.18
N PRO A 60 -17.63 12.33 -5.55
CA PRO A 60 -18.39 12.71 -4.37
C PRO A 60 -17.45 13.19 -3.26
N ILE A 61 -17.81 14.30 -2.61
CA ILE A 61 -17.01 14.85 -1.50
C ILE A 61 -16.87 13.86 -0.33
N GLU A 62 -17.78 12.88 -0.24
CA GLU A 62 -17.73 11.80 0.74
C GLU A 62 -16.44 10.97 0.65
N GLU A 63 -15.87 10.78 -0.54
CA GLU A 63 -14.60 10.08 -0.72
C GLU A 63 -13.38 10.91 -0.23
N PHE A 64 -13.60 12.21 -0.03
CA PHE A 64 -12.62 13.17 0.49
C PHE A 64 -12.77 13.44 1.99
N LYS A 65 -13.81 12.90 2.63
CA LYS A 65 -13.98 12.99 4.08
C LYS A 65 -13.05 11.99 4.74
N ASN A 66 -12.27 12.46 5.71
CA ASN A 66 -11.51 11.58 6.58
C ASN A 66 -12.43 10.98 7.66
N ASP A 67 -11.96 10.04 8.49
CA ASP A 67 -12.76 9.37 9.56
C ASP A 67 -13.40 10.37 10.56
N LYS A 68 -12.87 11.61 10.60
CA LYS A 68 -13.38 12.75 11.38
C LYS A 68 -14.40 13.65 10.67
N GLY A 69 -14.77 13.33 9.42
CA GLY A 69 -15.72 14.11 8.62
C GLY A 69 -15.16 15.38 7.99
N GLU A 70 -13.87 15.66 8.15
CA GLU A 70 -13.19 16.81 7.56
C GLU A 70 -12.78 16.52 6.10
N VAL A 71 -12.99 17.49 5.22
CA VAL A 71 -12.63 17.41 3.80
C VAL A 71 -11.20 17.88 3.64
N GLU A 72 -10.29 16.96 3.32
CA GLU A 72 -8.86 17.24 3.15
C GLU A 72 -8.48 17.75 1.75
N VAL A 73 -9.41 18.38 1.02
CA VAL A 73 -9.11 18.90 -0.32
C VAL A 73 -9.53 20.36 -0.49
N LYS A 74 -8.65 21.09 -1.18
CA LYS A 74 -8.86 22.47 -1.63
C LYS A 74 -8.75 22.49 -3.15
N ALA A 75 -9.33 23.50 -3.78
CA ALA A 75 -9.09 23.76 -5.20
C ALA A 75 -7.58 24.01 -5.43
N GLY A 76 -7.02 23.36 -6.44
CA GLY A 76 -5.59 23.37 -6.79
C GLY A 76 -4.75 22.27 -6.14
N ASP A 77 -5.34 21.35 -5.36
CA ASP A 77 -4.60 20.22 -4.79
C ASP A 77 -4.47 19.05 -5.78
N PHE A 78 -3.40 18.27 -5.65
CA PHE A 78 -3.16 17.08 -6.47
C PHE A 78 -3.56 15.82 -5.71
N VAL A 79 -4.50 15.07 -6.26
CA VAL A 79 -5.06 13.87 -5.63
C VAL A 79 -4.82 12.65 -6.50
N THR A 80 -4.38 11.55 -5.88
CA THR A 80 -4.27 10.27 -6.58
C THR A 80 -5.64 9.58 -6.61
N VAL A 81 -6.12 9.30 -7.81
CA VAL A 81 -7.44 8.73 -8.08
C VAL A 81 -7.32 7.56 -9.03
N ALA A 82 -8.25 6.61 -8.94
CA ALA A 82 -8.27 5.42 -9.79
C ALA A 82 -9.44 5.52 -10.77
N ILE A 83 -9.19 5.13 -12.03
CA ILE A 83 -10.21 5.12 -13.08
C ILE A 83 -11.15 3.93 -12.86
N GLU A 84 -12.43 4.19 -12.62
CA GLU A 84 -13.42 3.13 -12.45
C GLU A 84 -14.00 2.69 -13.78
N SER A 85 -14.44 3.64 -14.59
CA SER A 85 -15.02 3.39 -15.91
C SER A 85 -14.66 4.55 -16.82
N LEU A 86 -14.12 4.23 -18.00
CA LEU A 86 -14.22 5.12 -19.14
C LEU A 86 -15.60 4.90 -19.75
N GLU A 87 -16.40 5.97 -19.80
CA GLU A 87 -17.53 6.11 -20.72
C GLU A 87 -18.86 5.44 -20.29
N ASP A 88 -19.63 6.12 -19.45
CA ASP A 88 -21.09 5.88 -19.27
C ASP A 88 -21.93 6.55 -20.40
N GLY A 89 -21.39 6.63 -21.63
CA GLY A 89 -22.10 7.17 -22.81
C GLY A 89 -22.32 8.70 -22.86
N TYR A 90 -22.15 9.40 -21.74
CA TYR A 90 -22.27 10.87 -21.64
C TYR A 90 -20.92 11.60 -21.43
N GLY A 91 -19.80 10.89 -21.57
CA GLY A 91 -18.46 11.47 -21.38
C GLY A 91 -18.05 11.68 -19.93
N GLU A 92 -18.84 11.19 -18.96
CA GLU A 92 -18.49 11.23 -17.54
C GLU A 92 -17.49 10.11 -17.22
N THR A 93 -16.32 10.47 -16.70
CA THR A 93 -15.36 9.50 -16.16
C THR A 93 -15.55 9.45 -14.65
N ARG A 94 -16.02 8.31 -14.13
CA ARG A 94 -16.11 8.08 -12.68
C ARG A 94 -14.73 7.75 -12.15
N LEU A 95 -14.22 8.62 -11.28
CA LEU A 95 -12.97 8.42 -10.56
C LEU A 95 -13.32 8.14 -9.09
N SER A 96 -12.66 7.17 -8.48
CA SER A 96 -12.83 6.88 -7.06
C SER A 96 -11.49 6.94 -6.32
N ARG A 97 -11.46 7.72 -5.25
CA ARG A 97 -10.35 7.79 -4.30
C ARG A 97 -10.36 6.60 -3.35
N ASP A 98 -11.52 6.04 -3.03
CA ASP A 98 -11.62 4.85 -2.17
C ASP A 98 -10.96 3.62 -2.82
N LYS A 99 -11.20 3.41 -4.12
CA LYS A 99 -10.49 2.37 -4.88
C LYS A 99 -9.01 2.70 -5.03
N ALA A 100 -8.63 3.97 -5.23
CA ALA A 100 -7.23 4.39 -5.28
C ALA A 100 -6.49 4.10 -3.98
N LYS A 101 -7.08 4.43 -2.82
CA LYS A 101 -6.54 4.12 -1.49
C LYS A 101 -6.33 2.62 -1.32
N ARG A 102 -7.30 1.79 -1.74
CA ARG A 102 -7.16 0.33 -1.67
C ARG A 102 -6.05 -0.19 -2.57
N LEU A 103 -6.03 0.22 -3.84
CA LEU A 103 -4.99 -0.18 -4.80
C LEU A 103 -3.60 0.22 -4.32
N LYS A 104 -3.45 1.46 -3.85
CA LYS A 104 -2.21 1.95 -3.24
C LYS A 104 -1.81 1.11 -2.03
N ALA A 105 -2.74 0.84 -1.11
CA ALA A 105 -2.48 -0.01 0.04
C ALA A 105 -2.06 -1.43 -0.37
N TRP A 106 -2.59 -1.99 -1.48
CA TRP A 106 -2.15 -3.27 -2.03
C TRP A 106 -0.72 -3.22 -2.57
N THR A 107 -0.39 -2.18 -3.35
CA THR A 107 0.96 -1.96 -3.86
C THR A 107 1.94 -1.78 -2.71
N ASP A 108 1.60 -0.98 -1.70
CA ASP A 108 2.42 -0.76 -0.50
C ASP A 108 2.66 -2.08 0.25
N LEU A 109 1.64 -2.94 0.37
CA LEU A 109 1.76 -4.25 1.01
C LEU A 109 2.61 -5.23 0.19
N GLU A 110 2.55 -5.16 -1.14
CA GLU A 110 3.39 -5.96 -2.03
C GLU A 110 4.86 -5.53 -1.90
N THR A 111 5.15 -4.24 -1.99
CA THR A 111 6.50 -3.71 -1.76
C THR A 111 6.99 -4.05 -0.36
N SER A 112 6.13 -3.98 0.65
CA SER A 112 6.47 -4.36 2.02
C SER A 112 6.75 -5.86 2.16
N MET A 113 6.06 -6.71 1.38
CA MET A 113 6.32 -8.15 1.33
C MET A 113 7.68 -8.45 0.67
N GLU A 114 8.00 -7.79 -0.44
CA GLU A 114 9.28 -7.95 -1.15
C GLU A 114 10.46 -7.47 -0.31
N GLN A 115 10.34 -6.31 0.33
CA GLN A 115 11.38 -5.75 1.20
C GLN A 115 11.42 -6.43 2.57
N GLY A 116 10.38 -7.20 2.91
CA GLY A 116 10.23 -7.84 4.21
C GLY A 116 10.06 -6.84 5.35
N ASN A 117 9.49 -5.67 5.07
CA ASN A 117 9.27 -4.57 6.00
C ASN A 117 8.22 -4.93 7.06
N VAL A 118 8.33 -4.22 8.17
CA VAL A 118 7.42 -4.31 9.30
C VAL A 118 6.25 -3.36 9.04
N VAL A 119 5.02 -3.88 9.10
CA VAL A 119 3.78 -3.11 8.93
C VAL A 119 3.03 -3.02 10.25
N GLN A 120 2.52 -1.84 10.55
CA GLN A 120 1.67 -1.63 11.72
C GLN A 120 0.23 -2.04 11.41
N GLY A 121 -0.39 -2.78 12.33
CA GLY A 121 -1.76 -3.22 12.20
C GLY A 121 -2.54 -3.09 13.51
N TRP A 122 -3.82 -2.79 13.40
CA TRP A 122 -4.74 -2.75 14.52
C TRP A 122 -5.50 -4.08 14.65
N VAL A 123 -5.42 -4.75 15.80
CA VAL A 123 -6.16 -5.99 16.01
C VAL A 123 -7.64 -5.68 16.29
N THR A 124 -8.53 -6.08 15.37
CA THR A 124 -9.96 -5.76 15.47
C THR A 124 -10.78 -6.84 16.19
N GLY A 125 -10.34 -8.10 16.17
CA GLY A 125 -11.05 -9.16 16.88
C GLY A 125 -10.50 -10.55 16.66
N LYS A 126 -11.10 -11.53 17.34
CA LYS A 126 -10.71 -12.95 17.31
C LYS A 126 -11.66 -13.79 16.46
N VAL A 127 -11.11 -14.75 15.72
CA VAL A 127 -11.84 -15.75 14.94
C VAL A 127 -11.37 -17.16 15.29
N LYS A 128 -12.05 -18.22 14.79
CA LYS A 128 -11.84 -19.64 15.13
C LYS A 128 -10.50 -20.26 14.63
N GLY A 129 -9.39 -19.54 14.76
CA GLY A 129 -8.05 -19.96 14.34
C GLY A 129 -6.98 -18.86 14.36
N GLY A 130 -7.34 -17.64 14.75
CA GLY A 130 -6.44 -16.49 14.70
C GLY A 130 -7.10 -15.19 15.10
N LEU A 131 -6.45 -14.08 14.75
CA LEU A 131 -6.90 -12.71 14.96
C LEU A 131 -7.10 -12.04 13.61
N THR A 132 -8.12 -11.20 13.51
CA THR A 132 -8.28 -10.26 12.41
C THR A 132 -7.56 -8.97 12.77
N VAL A 133 -6.74 -8.49 11.85
CA VAL A 133 -6.01 -7.23 12.00
C VAL A 133 -6.31 -6.34 10.80
N MET A 134 -6.34 -5.03 11.01
CA MET A 134 -6.53 -4.04 9.96
C MET A 134 -5.19 -3.37 9.69
N VAL A 135 -4.70 -3.47 8.46
CA VAL A 135 -3.43 -2.86 8.01
C VAL A 135 -3.77 -1.97 6.82
N ASN A 136 -3.50 -0.67 6.92
CA ASN A 136 -3.76 0.32 5.86
C ASN A 136 -5.16 0.21 5.22
N GLY A 137 -6.20 -0.06 6.04
CA GLY A 137 -7.59 -0.21 5.57
C GLY A 137 -7.94 -1.57 4.95
N ILE A 138 -6.98 -2.51 4.87
CA ILE A 138 -7.20 -3.87 4.39
C ILE A 138 -7.30 -4.84 5.58
N ARG A 139 -8.22 -5.81 5.48
CA ARG A 139 -8.36 -6.87 6.47
C ARG A 139 -7.27 -7.93 6.26
N ALA A 140 -6.50 -8.18 7.30
CA ALA A 140 -5.49 -9.20 7.36
C ALA A 140 -5.82 -10.24 8.45
N PHE A 141 -5.31 -11.44 8.25
CA PHE A 141 -5.48 -12.59 9.11
C PHE A 141 -4.15 -12.95 9.75
N LEU A 142 -4.13 -13.00 11.08
CA LEU A 142 -2.99 -13.42 11.89
C LEU A 142 -3.31 -14.81 12.48
N PRO A 143 -2.65 -15.88 12.01
CA PRO A 143 -2.81 -17.21 12.61
C PRO A 143 -2.34 -17.22 14.05
N GLY A 144 -3.05 -17.93 14.93
CA GLY A 144 -2.69 -18.04 16.36
C GLY A 144 -1.27 -18.58 16.60
N SER A 145 -0.76 -19.43 15.70
CA SER A 145 0.60 -20.00 15.76
C SER A 145 1.71 -19.00 15.42
N ARG A 146 1.38 -17.82 14.88
CA ARG A 146 2.35 -16.79 14.46
C ARG A 146 2.25 -15.50 15.27
N VAL A 147 1.55 -15.54 16.41
CA VAL A 147 1.37 -14.39 17.31
C VAL A 147 2.62 -14.13 18.15
N ASP A 148 3.27 -15.18 18.64
CA ASP A 148 4.40 -15.05 19.57
C ASP A 148 5.30 -16.29 19.49
N ILE A 149 6.55 -16.16 19.96
CA ILE A 149 7.55 -17.23 20.09
C ILE A 149 7.15 -18.19 21.22
N ARG A 150 6.50 -17.67 22.27
CA ARG A 150 5.92 -18.49 23.34
C ARG A 150 4.43 -18.71 23.08
N PRO A 151 3.89 -19.92 23.28
CA PRO A 151 2.46 -20.16 23.13
C PRO A 151 1.69 -19.39 24.21
N VAL A 152 1.15 -18.24 23.83
CA VAL A 152 0.21 -17.47 24.66
C VAL A 152 -1.18 -18.09 24.53
N LYS A 153 -1.67 -18.70 25.62
CA LYS A 153 -3.01 -19.31 25.70
C LYS A 153 -4.12 -18.26 25.71
N ASP A 154 -3.81 -17.03 26.14
CA ASP A 154 -4.76 -15.92 26.19
C ASP A 154 -4.44 -14.84 25.16
N THR A 155 -5.36 -14.72 24.19
CA THR A 155 -5.28 -13.74 23.09
C THR A 155 -5.97 -12.42 23.41
N GLY A 156 -6.73 -12.35 24.51
CA GLY A 156 -7.46 -11.16 24.96
C GLY A 156 -6.60 -9.90 25.15
N PRO A 157 -5.33 -9.98 25.60
CA PRO A 157 -4.51 -8.78 25.80
C PRO A 157 -4.06 -8.08 24.50
N PHE A 158 -4.25 -8.71 23.34
CA PHE A 158 -3.82 -8.19 22.04
C PHE A 158 -4.95 -7.57 21.23
N GLU A 159 -6.21 -7.78 21.63
CA GLU A 159 -7.35 -7.16 20.99
C GLU A 159 -7.32 -5.65 21.24
N GLY A 160 -7.55 -4.85 20.18
CA GLY A 160 -7.55 -3.40 20.27
C GLY A 160 -6.17 -2.76 20.50
N LYS A 161 -5.07 -3.48 20.23
CA LYS A 161 -3.72 -2.90 20.23
C LYS A 161 -3.17 -2.78 18.83
N GLN A 162 -2.42 -1.71 18.61
CA GLN A 162 -1.57 -1.55 17.45
C GLN A 162 -0.29 -2.34 17.68
N LEU A 163 0.01 -3.25 16.76
CA LEU A 163 1.18 -4.11 16.82
C LEU A 163 1.87 -4.14 15.47
N ASP A 164 3.14 -4.45 15.53
CA ASP A 164 3.99 -4.62 14.35
C ASP A 164 3.92 -6.06 13.85
N PHE A 165 3.74 -6.19 12.53
CA PHE A 165 3.60 -7.45 11.85
C PHE A 165 4.44 -7.50 10.59
N LYS A 166 4.83 -8.69 10.16
CA LYS A 166 5.43 -8.93 8.85
C LYS A 166 4.43 -9.65 7.95
N VAL A 167 4.30 -9.18 6.71
CA VAL A 167 3.46 -9.85 5.70
C VAL A 167 4.16 -11.12 5.22
N ILE A 168 3.46 -12.25 5.24
CA ILE A 168 3.98 -13.53 4.71
C ILE A 168 3.35 -13.86 3.37
N LYS A 169 2.04 -13.64 3.26
CA LYS A 169 1.28 -14.03 2.07
C LYS A 169 0.22 -12.99 1.78
N LEU A 170 0.05 -12.68 0.50
CA LEU A 170 -0.89 -11.71 0.00
C LEU A 170 -1.81 -12.41 -1.00
N ASP A 171 -3.11 -12.47 -0.72
CA ASP A 171 -4.12 -13.07 -1.59
C ASP A 171 -5.04 -11.99 -2.16
N ARG A 172 -4.68 -11.44 -3.33
CA ARG A 172 -5.45 -10.36 -4.01
C ARG A 172 -6.90 -10.76 -4.32
N LYS A 173 -7.14 -12.02 -4.74
CA LYS A 173 -8.48 -12.49 -5.13
C LYS A 173 -9.49 -12.52 -3.98
N ARG A 174 -9.03 -12.72 -2.74
CA ARG A 174 -9.90 -12.84 -1.56
C ARG A 174 -9.85 -11.60 -0.66
N ASN A 175 -9.14 -10.55 -1.07
CA ASN A 175 -8.86 -9.37 -0.25
C ASN A 175 -8.33 -9.71 1.15
N ASN A 176 -7.54 -10.77 1.26
CA ASN A 176 -7.00 -11.26 2.53
C ASN A 176 -5.47 -11.26 2.49
N VAL A 177 -4.86 -10.89 3.60
CA VAL A 177 -3.41 -10.88 3.77
C VAL A 177 -3.07 -11.69 5.01
N VAL A 178 -2.07 -12.56 4.94
CA VAL A 178 -1.60 -13.32 6.09
C VAL A 178 -0.36 -12.66 6.66
N VAL A 179 -0.47 -12.24 7.91
CA VAL A 179 0.61 -11.57 8.63
C VAL A 179 1.15 -12.44 9.77
N SER A 180 2.33 -12.09 10.28
CA SER A 180 3.01 -12.79 11.35
C SER A 180 3.75 -11.81 12.24
N ARG A 181 3.51 -11.90 13.54
CA ARG A 181 4.24 -11.13 14.55
C ARG A 181 5.53 -11.83 14.99
N ARG A 182 5.53 -13.17 15.00
CA ARG A 182 6.70 -13.97 15.38
C ARG A 182 7.96 -13.58 14.61
N ALA A 183 7.82 -13.29 13.32
CA ALA A 183 8.93 -12.89 12.46
C ALA A 183 9.54 -11.52 12.87
N VAL A 184 8.73 -10.61 13.43
CA VAL A 184 9.20 -9.31 13.93
C VAL A 184 9.99 -9.49 15.22
N LEU A 185 9.49 -10.34 16.14
CA LEU A 185 10.18 -10.65 17.39
C LEU A 185 11.51 -11.37 17.15
N GLU A 186 11.55 -12.31 16.19
CA GLU A 186 12.79 -12.98 15.79
C GLU A 186 13.80 -11.99 15.17
N ALA A 187 13.33 -11.04 14.35
CA ALA A 187 14.19 -10.00 13.78
C ALA A 187 14.74 -9.05 14.86
N SER A 188 13.90 -8.63 15.81
CA SER A 188 14.32 -7.77 16.93
C SER A 188 15.31 -8.46 17.85
N LEU A 189 15.08 -9.73 18.19
CA LEU A 189 16.01 -10.52 19.00
C LEU A 189 17.32 -10.79 18.26
N GLY A 190 17.27 -10.97 16.93
CA GLY A 190 18.46 -11.09 16.09
C GLY A 190 19.31 -9.82 16.15
N ALA A 191 18.68 -8.66 15.97
CA ALA A 191 19.35 -7.36 16.07
C ALA A 191 19.93 -7.12 17.47
N GLU A 192 19.16 -7.34 18.54
CA GLU A 192 19.65 -7.23 19.92
C GLU A 192 20.80 -8.21 20.18
N ARG A 193 20.75 -9.44 19.64
CA ARG A 193 21.82 -10.42 19.84
C ARG A 193 23.09 -10.04 19.09
N GLU A 194 22.98 -9.49 17.88
CA GLU A 194 24.13 -8.96 17.14
C GLU A 194 24.73 -7.73 17.82
N GLU A 195 23.91 -6.84 18.37
CA GLU A 195 24.35 -5.69 19.16
C GLU A 195 25.02 -6.14 20.47
N LEU A 196 24.44 -7.11 21.17
CA LEU A 196 25.04 -7.72 22.36
C LEU A 196 26.36 -8.42 22.01
N LEU A 197 26.45 -9.15 20.91
CA LEU A 197 27.69 -9.78 20.43
C LEU A 197 28.77 -8.75 20.08
N LYS A 198 28.41 -7.59 19.52
CA LYS A 198 29.34 -6.48 19.28
C LYS A 198 29.78 -5.79 20.58
N THR A 199 28.92 -5.77 21.58
CA THR A 199 29.20 -5.15 22.89
C THR A 199 29.98 -6.10 23.81
N LEU A 200 29.84 -7.42 23.63
CA LEU A 200 30.61 -8.43 24.34
C LEU A 200 32.03 -8.54 23.77
N GLN A 201 32.96 -7.80 24.37
CA GLN A 201 34.39 -8.02 24.21
C GLN A 201 34.87 -9.12 25.18
N GLU A 202 35.91 -9.85 24.79
CA GLU A 202 36.55 -10.89 25.62
C GLU A 202 36.92 -10.32 27.00
N GLY A 203 36.26 -10.82 28.05
CA GLY A 203 36.41 -10.32 29.43
C GLY A 203 35.15 -9.66 30.04
N ALA A 204 34.06 -9.51 29.29
CA ALA A 204 32.81 -8.96 29.81
C ALA A 204 32.16 -9.86 30.89
N VAL A 205 32.03 -9.34 32.12
CA VAL A 205 31.37 -10.03 33.25
C VAL A 205 29.86 -9.89 33.11
N VAL A 206 29.21 -10.95 32.64
CA VAL A 206 27.75 -10.98 32.46
C VAL A 206 27.08 -11.48 33.73
N LYS A 207 26.06 -10.78 34.24
CA LYS A 207 25.22 -11.27 35.34
C LYS A 207 24.27 -12.35 34.82
N GLY A 208 24.66 -13.61 34.98
CA GLY A 208 23.81 -14.77 34.69
C GLY A 208 22.78 -15.01 35.81
N VAL A 209 21.53 -15.26 35.45
CA VAL A 209 20.52 -15.77 36.38
C VAL A 209 20.47 -17.29 36.20
N VAL A 210 20.86 -18.03 37.24
CA VAL A 210 20.84 -19.50 37.25
C VAL A 210 19.37 -19.96 37.19
N LYS A 211 18.98 -20.60 36.08
CA LYS A 211 17.60 -21.04 35.85
C LYS A 211 17.27 -22.43 36.41
N ASN A 212 18.27 -23.25 36.73
CA ASN A 212 18.07 -24.56 37.34
C ASN A 212 19.37 -25.01 38.03
N ILE A 213 19.29 -25.40 39.30
CA ILE A 213 20.37 -26.08 40.03
C ILE A 213 20.02 -27.55 40.08
N THR A 214 20.88 -28.40 39.53
CA THR A 214 20.87 -29.84 39.75
C THR A 214 22.04 -30.19 40.66
N ASP A 215 21.80 -31.08 41.63
CA ASP A 215 22.68 -31.44 42.76
C ASP A 215 23.88 -32.32 42.35
N TYR A 216 24.61 -31.91 41.31
CA TYR A 216 25.85 -32.53 40.89
C TYR A 216 26.89 -31.45 40.55
N GLY A 217 27.67 -31.08 41.56
CA GLY A 217 29.00 -30.48 41.39
C GLY A 217 29.05 -28.97 41.64
N ALA A 218 29.60 -28.61 42.81
CA ALA A 218 30.18 -27.30 43.08
C ALA A 218 31.53 -27.14 42.36
#